data_AF-A0A0C2FFL0-F1
#
_entry.id   AF-A0A0C2FFL0-F1
#
_cell.length_a   1.000
_cell.length_b   1.000
_cell.length_c   1.000
_cell.angle_alpha   90.00
_cell.angle_beta   90.00
_cell.angle_gamma   90.00
#
_symmetry.space_group_name_H-M   'P 1'
#
loop_
_entity.id
_entity.type
_entity.pdbx_description
1 polymer ?
#
loop_
_entity_poly.entity_id
_entity_poly.type
_entity_poly.pdbx_seq_one_letter_code
_entity_poly.pdbx_strand_id
1 'polypeptide(L)'
;MPSSTSGTQDAHSVAARDQLHEPHFWTLPPWFHCHIQTHAGTTIFWLPIDSEEGRVYAQLTTDAARLPYIITHSTEIWHTTMPEGLYFYDEPANTRYCIRRHTAAFDGLLRLGLPDGSILWPEGSPQWEAVAQYYRDLGKNLGAIHADRGRY
;
A
#
# COMPACT_ATOMS: atom_id res chain seq x y z
N MET A 1 39.14 19.62 -37.45
CA MET A 1 38.04 18.64 -37.53
C MET A 1 37.45 18.46 -36.14
N PRO A 2 36.13 18.34 -36.01
CA PRO A 2 35.41 18.56 -34.76
C PRO A 2 35.34 17.32 -33.86
N SER A 3 35.29 17.60 -32.56
CA SER A 3 34.55 16.94 -31.47
C SER A 3 34.12 15.48 -31.64
N SER A 4 34.68 14.60 -30.80
CA SER A 4 34.01 13.36 -30.40
C SER A 4 33.57 13.49 -28.95
N THR A 5 32.34 13.98 -28.78
CA THR A 5 31.55 13.85 -27.57
C THR A 5 31.14 12.39 -27.44
N SER A 6 31.74 11.65 -26.52
CA SER A 6 31.23 10.34 -26.09
C SER A 6 29.97 10.56 -25.27
N GLY A 7 28.81 10.53 -25.92
CA GLY A 7 27.51 10.40 -25.26
C GLY A 7 27.06 8.95 -25.35
N THR A 8 26.92 8.28 -24.21
CA THR A 8 26.04 7.12 -23.85
C THR A 8 26.69 6.45 -22.63
N GLN A 9 26.03 6.12 -21.54
CA GLN A 9 24.61 6.03 -21.19
C GLN A 9 24.43 6.70 -19.83
N ASP A 10 23.41 7.56 -19.72
CA ASP A 10 22.77 7.78 -18.43
C ASP A 10 22.37 6.41 -17.91
N ALA A 11 23.07 5.96 -16.86
CA ALA A 11 22.55 4.98 -15.95
C ALA A 11 21.35 5.66 -15.24
N HIS A 12 20.23 5.74 -15.96
CA HIS A 12 18.93 5.70 -15.33
C HIS A 12 18.93 4.38 -14.58
N SER A 13 19.43 4.44 -13.35
CA SER A 13 19.15 3.48 -12.31
C SER A 13 17.64 3.33 -12.36
N VAL A 14 17.20 2.24 -12.98
CA VAL A 14 15.83 1.78 -12.94
C VAL A 14 15.62 1.54 -11.45
N ALA A 15 15.15 2.58 -10.75
CA ALA A 15 14.75 2.49 -9.38
C ALA A 15 13.83 1.28 -9.34
N ALA A 16 14.17 0.31 -8.51
CA ALA A 16 13.46 -0.96 -8.35
C ALA A 16 11.97 -0.67 -8.16
N ARG A 17 11.24 -0.64 -9.27
CA ARG A 17 9.81 -0.88 -9.31
C ARG A 17 9.71 -2.37 -9.00
N ASP A 18 8.86 -2.73 -8.05
CA ASP A 18 8.56 -4.13 -7.66
C ASP A 18 9.26 -4.68 -6.40
N GLN A 19 9.50 -3.88 -5.36
CA GLN A 19 9.46 -4.48 -4.01
C GLN A 19 8.00 -4.62 -3.58
N LEU A 20 7.33 -5.62 -4.16
CA LEU A 20 6.15 -6.25 -3.57
C LEU A 20 6.59 -6.85 -2.23
N HIS A 21 5.87 -6.55 -1.15
CA HIS A 21 6.21 -7.12 0.16
C HIS A 21 6.16 -8.65 0.09
N GLU A 22 7.10 -9.31 0.78
CA GLU A 22 7.13 -10.77 0.88
C GLU A 22 5.78 -11.30 1.42
N PRO A 23 5.31 -12.46 0.96
CA PRO A 23 4.08 -13.04 1.45
C PRO A 23 4.17 -13.31 2.96
N HIS A 24 3.16 -12.90 3.71
CA HIS A 24 3.10 -13.10 5.15
C HIS A 24 2.12 -14.22 5.49
N PHE A 25 2.58 -15.19 6.29
CA PHE A 25 1.79 -16.34 6.71
C PHE A 25 1.52 -16.31 8.21
N TRP A 26 0.31 -16.69 8.60
CA TRP A 26 -0.02 -16.94 10.01
C TRP A 26 -1.20 -17.89 10.15
N THR A 27 -1.42 -18.31 11.38
CA THR A 27 -2.54 -19.16 11.77
C THR A 27 -3.42 -18.38 12.73
N LEU A 28 -4.69 -18.22 12.37
CA LEU A 28 -5.72 -17.68 13.25
C LEU A 28 -6.90 -18.65 13.17
N PRO A 29 -7.04 -19.57 14.15
CA PRO A 29 -8.09 -20.57 14.11
C PRO A 29 -9.48 -19.95 13.86
N PRO A 30 -10.28 -20.52 12.93
CA PRO A 30 -10.10 -21.84 12.31
C PRO A 30 -9.30 -21.87 10.99
N TRP A 31 -8.47 -20.86 10.70
CA TRP A 31 -7.86 -20.66 9.39
C TRP A 31 -6.32 -20.57 9.38
N PHE A 32 -5.73 -21.04 8.29
CA PHE A 32 -4.43 -20.58 7.81
C PHE A 32 -4.62 -19.37 6.89
N HIS A 33 -3.74 -18.39 7.00
CA HIS A 33 -3.78 -17.15 6.23
C HIS A 33 -2.49 -16.95 5.43
N CYS A 34 -2.64 -16.36 4.24
CA CYS A 34 -1.54 -15.77 3.48
C CYS A 34 -1.94 -14.39 2.97
N HIS A 35 -1.12 -13.39 3.25
CA HIS A 35 -1.28 -12.03 2.76
C HIS A 35 -0.26 -11.76 1.67
N ILE A 36 -0.75 -11.29 0.52
CA ILE A 36 0.08 -10.78 -0.58
C ILE A 36 -0.30 -9.32 -0.78
N GLN A 37 0.65 -8.42 -0.51
CA GLN A 37 0.48 -6.99 -0.76
C GLN A 37 1.08 -6.61 -2.10
N THR A 38 0.28 -5.96 -2.93
CA THR A 38 0.66 -5.46 -4.24
C THR A 38 0.31 -3.99 -4.38
N HIS A 39 0.86 -3.32 -5.40
CA HIS A 39 0.47 -1.96 -5.78
C HIS A 39 -1.03 -1.79 -6.05
N ALA A 40 -1.75 -2.87 -6.36
CA ALA A 40 -3.19 -2.85 -6.63
C ALA A 40 -4.05 -3.09 -5.37
N GLY A 41 -3.44 -3.44 -4.24
CA GLY A 41 -4.13 -3.78 -2.99
C GLY A 41 -3.60 -5.04 -2.34
N THR A 42 -4.27 -5.47 -1.28
CA THR A 42 -3.93 -6.68 -0.53
C THR A 42 -4.92 -7.79 -0.86
N THR A 43 -4.40 -8.96 -1.21
CA THR A 43 -5.17 -10.19 -1.34
C THR A 43 -4.84 -11.11 -0.17
N ILE A 44 -5.88 -11.67 0.43
CA ILE A 44 -5.77 -12.56 1.59
C ILE A 44 -6.39 -13.91 1.23
N PHE A 45 -5.60 -14.97 1.35
CA PHE A 45 -6.04 -16.35 1.15
C PHE A 45 -6.33 -17.02 2.48
N TRP A 46 -7.45 -17.74 2.56
CA TRP A 46 -7.91 -18.43 3.75
C TRP A 46 -8.06 -19.92 3.44
N LEU A 47 -7.44 -20.76 4.26
CA LEU A 47 -7.52 -22.22 4.17
C LEU A 47 -7.99 -22.79 5.51
N PRO A 48 -9.12 -23.53 5.57
CA PRO A 48 -9.62 -24.08 6.83
C PRO A 48 -8.62 -25.10 7.39
N ILE A 49 -8.27 -24.98 8.67
CA ILE A 49 -7.31 -25.88 9.32
C ILE A 49 -7.82 -27.34 9.31
N ASP A 50 -9.13 -27.53 9.48
CA ASP A 50 -9.73 -28.85 9.63
C ASP A 50 -10.00 -29.58 8.29
N SER A 51 -9.80 -28.92 7.15
CA SER A 51 -9.97 -29.52 5.82
C SER A 51 -8.85 -30.53 5.49
N GLU A 52 -9.06 -31.34 4.46
CA GLU A 52 -8.02 -32.26 3.96
C GLU A 52 -6.76 -31.47 3.54
N GLU A 53 -6.96 -30.39 2.79
CA GLU A 53 -5.92 -29.48 2.33
C GLU A 53 -5.27 -28.73 3.50
N GLY A 54 -6.03 -28.34 4.52
CA GLY A 54 -5.50 -27.75 5.76
C GLY A 54 -4.50 -28.67 6.47
N ARG A 55 -4.80 -29.97 6.53
CA ARG A 55 -3.89 -30.97 7.13
C ARG A 55 -2.62 -31.17 6.31
N VAL A 56 -2.71 -31.12 4.98
CA VAL A 56 -1.53 -31.17 4.10
C VAL A 56 -0.70 -29.90 4.22
N TYR A 57 -1.37 -28.73 4.25
CA TYR A 57 -0.72 -27.43 4.41
C TYR A 57 0.07 -27.33 5.70
N ALA A 58 -0.46 -27.87 6.80
CA ALA A 58 0.22 -27.92 8.11
C ALA A 58 1.57 -28.67 8.07
N GLN A 59 1.77 -29.57 7.11
CA GLN A 59 3.01 -30.33 6.93
C GLN A 59 4.05 -29.57 6.08
N LEU A 60 3.67 -28.49 5.41
CA LEU A 60 4.58 -27.67 4.61
C LEU A 60 5.46 -26.82 5.53
N THR A 61 6.78 -26.97 5.39
CA THR A 61 7.78 -26.34 6.29
C THR A 61 8.44 -25.09 5.70
N THR A 62 8.18 -24.77 4.43
CA THR A 62 8.79 -23.61 3.75
C THR A 62 7.73 -22.71 3.13
N ASP A 63 7.97 -21.41 3.17
CA ASP A 63 7.08 -20.41 2.57
C ASP A 63 6.98 -20.58 1.05
N ALA A 64 8.06 -21.03 0.40
CA ALA A 64 8.09 -21.38 -1.02
C ALA A 64 7.13 -22.53 -1.39
N ALA A 65 6.89 -23.47 -0.48
CA ALA A 65 5.89 -24.53 -0.67
C ALA A 65 4.48 -24.07 -0.25
N ARG A 66 4.38 -23.29 0.82
CA ARG A 66 3.10 -22.78 1.36
C ARG A 66 2.40 -21.83 0.40
N LEU A 67 3.13 -20.90 -0.21
CA LEU A 67 2.54 -19.89 -1.10
C LEU A 67 1.72 -20.48 -2.25
N PRO A 68 2.28 -21.33 -3.14
CA PRO A 68 1.50 -21.88 -4.25
C PRO A 68 0.37 -22.80 -3.76
N TYR A 69 0.56 -23.50 -2.64
CA TYR A 69 -0.44 -24.40 -2.08
C TYR A 69 -1.67 -23.64 -1.59
N ILE A 70 -1.50 -22.59 -0.77
CA ILE A 70 -2.64 -21.83 -0.25
C ILE A 70 -3.37 -21.05 -1.35
N ILE A 71 -2.65 -20.55 -2.36
CA ILE A 71 -3.28 -19.89 -3.52
C ILE A 71 -4.18 -20.87 -4.28
N THR A 72 -3.77 -22.14 -4.39
CA THR A 72 -4.49 -23.16 -5.14
C THR A 72 -5.68 -23.73 -4.37
N HIS A 73 -5.51 -23.91 -3.06
CA HIS A 73 -6.46 -24.66 -2.22
C HIS A 73 -7.30 -23.79 -1.28
N SER A 74 -7.13 -22.46 -1.28
CA SER A 74 -7.96 -21.57 -0.46
C SER A 74 -9.43 -21.73 -0.82
N THR A 75 -10.26 -21.96 0.19
CA THR A 75 -11.72 -22.03 0.02
C THR A 75 -12.37 -20.66 0.11
N GLU A 76 -11.66 -19.67 0.67
CA GLU A 76 -12.12 -18.29 0.79
C GLU A 76 -10.99 -17.33 0.44
N ILE A 77 -11.33 -16.33 -0.39
CA ILE A 77 -10.40 -15.30 -0.87
C ILE A 77 -11.02 -13.96 -0.52
N TRP A 78 -10.27 -13.15 0.22
CA TRP A 78 -10.67 -11.78 0.53
C TRP A 78 -9.76 -10.80 -0.19
N HIS A 79 -10.36 -9.93 -0.98
CA HIS A 79 -9.69 -8.78 -1.58
C HIS A 79 -9.98 -7.55 -0.75
N THR A 80 -8.92 -6.88 -0.29
CA THR A 80 -9.04 -5.56 0.28
C THR A 80 -8.25 -4.57 -0.57
N THR A 81 -8.98 -3.78 -1.34
CA THR A 81 -8.51 -2.49 -1.85
C THR A 81 -8.57 -1.48 -0.71
N MET A 82 -7.89 -1.76 0.41
CA MET A 82 -7.55 -0.67 1.32
C MET A 82 -6.71 0.29 0.48
N PRO A 83 -7.16 1.55 0.32
CA PRO A 83 -6.41 2.48 -0.49
C PRO A 83 -4.99 2.54 0.08
N GLU A 84 -3.98 2.33 -0.79
CA GLU A 84 -2.57 2.33 -0.41
C GLU A 84 -2.14 3.64 0.26
N GLY A 85 -3.00 4.65 0.27
CA GLY A 85 -2.81 5.88 1.00
C GLY A 85 -4.13 6.52 1.39
N LEU A 86 -4.05 7.55 2.21
CA LEU A 86 -5.18 8.42 2.48
C LEU A 86 -5.20 9.52 1.42
N TYR A 87 -6.40 9.76 0.90
CA TYR A 87 -6.61 10.76 -0.13
C TYR A 87 -7.21 12.01 0.49
N PHE A 88 -6.71 13.15 0.04
CA PHE A 88 -7.27 14.46 0.35
C PHE A 88 -7.52 15.19 -0.95
N TYR A 89 -8.71 15.73 -1.14
CA TYR A 89 -9.03 16.56 -2.29
C TYR A 89 -9.11 18.02 -1.85
N ASP A 90 -8.19 18.82 -2.36
CA ASP A 90 -8.13 20.26 -2.12
C ASP A 90 -8.87 20.97 -3.24
N GLU A 91 -10.16 21.22 -3.01
CA GLU A 91 -11.05 21.87 -3.96
C GLU A 91 -10.49 23.22 -4.48
N PRO A 92 -10.03 24.15 -3.61
CA PRO A 92 -9.43 25.41 -4.07
C PRO A 92 -8.25 25.24 -5.02
N ALA A 93 -7.44 24.20 -4.82
CA ALA A 93 -6.27 23.92 -5.65
C ALA A 93 -6.57 22.96 -6.82
N ASN A 94 -7.80 22.44 -6.92
CA ASN A 94 -8.21 21.37 -7.83
C ASN A 94 -7.17 20.23 -7.89
N THR A 95 -6.72 19.78 -6.71
CA THR A 95 -5.62 18.83 -6.58
C THR A 95 -5.98 17.72 -5.60
N ARG A 96 -5.82 16.47 -6.03
CA ARG A 96 -5.93 15.30 -5.16
C ARG A 96 -4.55 14.90 -4.65
N TYR A 97 -4.38 14.86 -3.35
CA TYR A 97 -3.18 14.35 -2.69
C TYR A 97 -3.39 12.91 -2.23
N CYS A 98 -2.32 12.12 -2.18
CA CYS A 98 -2.32 10.75 -1.67
C CYS A 98 -1.08 10.52 -0.79
N ILE A 99 -1.28 10.31 0.51
CA ILE A 99 -0.17 9.90 1.39
C ILE A 99 -0.21 8.40 1.53
N ARG A 100 0.77 7.72 0.90
CA ARG A 100 0.89 6.26 0.95
C ARG A 100 1.15 5.77 2.38
N ARG A 101 0.48 4.69 2.77
CA ARG A 101 0.76 3.89 3.97
C ARG A 101 2.21 3.44 3.99
N HIS A 102 2.73 3.20 5.19
CA HIS A 102 4.13 2.81 5.45
C HIS A 102 5.18 3.88 5.08
N THR A 103 4.75 5.14 4.94
CA THR A 103 5.67 6.28 4.86
C THR A 103 5.69 7.02 6.19
N ALA A 104 6.81 7.68 6.52
CA ALA A 104 6.86 8.56 7.69
C ALA A 104 5.81 9.71 7.61
N ALA A 105 5.39 10.06 6.39
CA ALA A 105 4.30 10.99 6.15
C ALA A 105 2.93 10.43 6.60
N PHE A 106 2.70 9.13 6.45
CA PHE A 106 1.48 8.48 6.94
C PHE A 106 1.44 8.46 8.47
N ASP A 107 2.56 8.17 9.13
CA ASP A 107 2.64 8.17 10.60
C ASP A 107 2.40 9.58 11.17
N GLY A 108 2.93 10.61 10.50
CA GLY A 108 2.66 12.00 10.85
C GLY A 108 1.19 12.37 10.69
N LEU A 109 0.55 11.90 9.62
CA LEU A 109 -0.89 12.08 9.40
C LEU A 109 -1.75 11.38 10.47
N LEU A 110 -1.40 10.16 10.87
CA LEU A 110 -2.11 9.43 11.94
C LEU A 110 -2.09 10.18 13.28
N ARG A 111 -1.01 10.91 13.57
CA ARG A 111 -0.91 11.75 14.79
C ARG A 111 -1.86 12.95 14.79
N LEU A 112 -2.33 13.36 13.61
CA LEU A 112 -3.35 14.40 13.44
C LEU A 112 -4.77 13.83 13.47
N GLY A 113 -4.92 12.51 13.41
CA GLY A 113 -6.20 11.80 13.47
C GLY A 113 -6.79 11.74 14.88
N LEU A 114 -8.02 11.25 14.96
CA LEU A 114 -8.68 10.86 16.20
C LEU A 114 -7.93 9.68 16.85
N PRO A 115 -8.03 9.50 18.19
CA PRO A 115 -7.37 8.41 18.91
C PRO A 115 -7.76 7.00 18.44
N ASP A 116 -8.89 6.87 17.75
CA ASP A 116 -9.37 5.62 17.14
C ASP A 116 -8.78 5.35 15.74
N GLY A 117 -7.90 6.23 15.25
CA GLY A 117 -7.26 6.14 13.95
C GLY A 117 -8.09 6.70 12.79
N SER A 118 -9.29 7.22 13.05
CA SER A 118 -10.08 7.94 12.05
C SER A 118 -9.57 9.36 11.85
N ILE A 119 -9.81 9.94 10.67
CA ILE A 119 -9.29 11.29 10.30
C ILE A 119 -10.45 12.16 9.79
N LEU A 120 -11.69 11.75 10.08
CA LEU A 120 -12.89 12.47 9.71
C LEU A 120 -13.13 13.58 10.74
N TRP A 121 -12.33 14.64 10.65
CA TRP A 121 -12.63 15.89 11.33
C TRP A 121 -13.68 16.66 10.52
N PRO A 122 -14.63 17.35 11.18
CA PRO A 122 -15.56 18.22 10.47
C PRO A 122 -14.81 19.25 9.62
N GLU A 123 -15.23 19.42 8.37
CA GLU A 123 -14.68 20.44 7.47
C GLU A 123 -14.77 21.84 8.11
N GLY A 124 -13.70 22.63 7.96
CA GLY A 124 -13.58 23.95 8.59
C GLY A 124 -13.20 23.93 10.09
N SER A 125 -13.02 22.76 10.70
CA SER A 125 -12.44 22.68 12.05
C SER A 125 -10.93 22.93 12.03
N PRO A 126 -10.31 23.42 13.12
CA PRO A 126 -8.86 23.59 13.21
C PRO A 126 -8.07 22.30 12.91
N GLN A 127 -8.61 21.14 13.29
CA GLN A 127 -8.01 19.84 13.03
C GLN A 127 -8.09 19.46 11.55
N TRP A 128 -9.22 19.75 10.90
CA TRP A 128 -9.35 19.57 9.45
C TRP A 128 -8.38 20.45 8.68
N GLU A 129 -8.24 21.73 9.06
CA GLU A 129 -7.27 22.64 8.44
C GLU A 129 -5.83 22.19 8.65
N ALA A 130 -5.49 21.65 9.83
CA ALA A 130 -4.17 21.08 10.09
C ALA A 130 -3.87 19.87 9.20
N VAL A 131 -4.86 18.99 8.98
CA VAL A 131 -4.75 17.86 8.04
C VAL A 131 -4.59 18.37 6.61
N ALA A 132 -5.43 19.30 6.16
CA ALA A 132 -5.36 19.89 4.82
C ALA A 132 -4.00 20.54 4.56
N GLN A 133 -3.48 21.31 5.53
CA GLN A 133 -2.17 21.94 5.44
C GLN A 133 -1.04 20.89 5.39
N TYR A 134 -1.14 19.81 6.17
CA TYR A 134 -0.18 18.71 6.15
C TYR A 134 -0.05 18.08 4.74
N TYR A 135 -1.18 17.85 4.06
CA TYR A 135 -1.18 17.37 2.67
C TYR A 135 -0.54 18.38 1.69
N ARG A 136 -0.86 19.67 1.83
CA ARG A 136 -0.30 20.74 0.97
C ARG A 136 1.22 20.87 1.15
N ASP A 137 1.72 20.79 2.38
CA ASP A 137 3.14 20.93 2.69
C ASP A 137 3.97 19.73 2.18
N LEU A 138 3.41 18.52 2.26
CA LEU A 138 4.03 17.33 1.70
C LEU A 138 3.98 17.33 0.16
N GLY A 139 2.86 17.78 -0.44
CA GLY A 139 2.71 17.91 -1.89
C GLY A 139 3.71 18.90 -2.52
N LYS A 140 4.18 19.90 -1.76
CA LYS A 140 5.23 20.85 -2.21
C LYS A 140 6.65 20.30 -2.14
N ASN A 141 6.91 19.29 -1.30
CA ASN A 141 8.27 18.83 -0.97
C ASN A 141 8.61 17.41 -1.46
N LEU A 142 7.61 16.59 -1.79
CA LEU A 142 7.79 15.21 -2.23
C LEU A 142 7.26 15.06 -3.66
N GLY A 143 8.19 15.09 -4.64
CA GLY A 143 7.88 14.85 -6.04
C GLY A 143 7.01 13.60 -6.23
N ALA A 144 5.97 13.76 -7.06
CA ALA A 144 5.01 12.73 -7.47
C ALA A 144 4.51 11.78 -6.36
N ILE A 145 4.04 12.34 -5.24
CA ILE A 145 2.71 11.93 -4.76
C ILE A 145 1.78 12.06 -5.97
N HIS A 146 0.96 11.06 -6.31
CA HIS A 146 0.04 11.14 -7.46
C HIS A 146 -0.95 12.30 -7.28
N ALA A 147 -0.48 13.53 -7.55
CA ALA A 147 -1.26 14.73 -7.76
C ALA A 147 -1.82 14.59 -9.16
N ASP A 148 -2.84 13.74 -9.28
CA ASP A 148 -3.62 13.71 -10.50
C ASP A 148 -4.46 14.99 -10.53
N ARG A 149 -4.17 15.86 -11.50
CA ARG A 149 -5.04 16.99 -11.81
C ARG A 149 -6.26 16.40 -12.49
N GLY A 150 -7.28 16.06 -11.70
CA GLY A 150 -8.52 15.48 -12.20
C GLY A 150 -9.03 16.27 -13.40
N ARG A 151 -9.01 15.64 -14.58
CA ARG A 151 -9.91 16.00 -15.67
C ARG A 151 -11.14 15.15 -15.48
N TYR A 152 -12.22 15.76 -14.99
CA TYR A 152 -13.56 15.30 -15.32
C TYR A 152 -13.91 15.79 -16.72
#